data_AF-A0A836WFX4-F1
#
_entry.id   AF-A0A836WFX4-F1
#
_cell.length_a   1.000
_cell.length_b   1.000
_cell.length_c   1.000
_cell.angle_alpha   90.00
_cell.angle_beta   90.00
_cell.angle_gamma   90.00
#
_symmetry.space_group_name_H-M   'P 1'
#
loop_
_entity.id
_entity.type
_entity.pdbx_description
1 polymer ?
#
loop_
_entity_poly.entity_id
_entity_poly.type
_entity_poly.pdbx_seq_one_letter_code
_entity_poly.pdbx_strand_id
1 'polypeptide(L)'
;MELQKFTYDNKLTKLFMLVTVLWGVVAMLVGLTVAFELIFPNMSGGISWLTFGRLRPLHTNAAIFAFVGNGFFAAIYYSMPRLLKTPMYSKAMGNIHFWGWQLIIVLAAVTYPLGLTQSKEYAELIWPIDILVVLVWVVFGLNMI
;
A
#
# COMPACT_ATOMS: atom_id res chain seq x y z
N MET A 1 -6.26 20.21 39.99
CA MET A 1 -6.70 20.01 38.59
C MET A 1 -6.58 18.52 38.30
N GLU A 2 -7.69 17.81 38.11
CA GLU A 2 -7.63 16.36 37.82
C GLU A 2 -7.09 16.13 36.40
N LEU A 3 -6.13 15.21 36.26
CA LEU A 3 -5.58 14.83 34.97
C LEU A 3 -6.61 13.97 34.20
N GLN A 4 -7.17 14.51 33.12
CA GLN A 4 -8.03 13.74 32.23
C GLN A 4 -7.21 12.66 31.50
N LYS A 5 -7.57 11.39 31.67
CA LYS A 5 -6.96 10.25 30.96
C LYS A 5 -7.77 9.93 29.70
N PHE A 6 -7.13 10.02 28.53
CA PHE A 6 -7.72 9.66 27.24
C PHE A 6 -7.16 8.32 26.76
N THR A 7 -8.01 7.45 26.23
CA THR A 7 -7.60 6.17 25.60
C THR A 7 -8.03 6.18 24.13
N TYR A 8 -7.09 5.92 23.23
CA TYR A 8 -7.32 5.88 21.78
C TYR A 8 -7.27 4.44 21.26
N ASP A 9 -8.19 4.09 20.37
CA ASP A 9 -8.17 2.81 19.65
C ASP A 9 -7.07 2.83 18.58
N ASN A 10 -5.98 2.08 18.83
CA ASN A 10 -4.84 2.01 17.92
C ASN A 10 -4.82 0.73 17.08
N LYS A 11 -5.94 -0.01 17.00
CA LYS A 11 -5.96 -1.29 16.26
C LYS A 11 -5.56 -1.11 14.79
N LEU A 12 -6.19 -0.16 14.09
CA LEU A 12 -5.88 0.13 12.69
C LEU A 12 -4.45 0.65 12.52
N THR A 13 -3.99 1.55 13.38
CA THR A 13 -2.60 2.02 13.35
C THR A 13 -1.60 0.86 13.42
N LYS A 14 -1.81 -0.07 14.36
CA LYS A 14 -0.93 -1.24 14.51
C LYS A 14 -0.95 -2.13 13.28
N LEU A 15 -2.13 -2.35 12.69
CA LEU A 15 -2.27 -3.13 11.46
C LEU A 15 -1.53 -2.47 10.30
N PHE A 16 -1.79 -1.17 10.04
CA PHE A 16 -1.09 -0.42 9.00
C PHE A 16 0.43 -0.40 9.21
N MET A 17 0.90 -0.22 10.45
CA MET A 17 2.32 -0.25 10.78
C MET A 17 2.95 -1.62 10.52
N LEU A 18 2.26 -2.71 10.88
CA LEU A 18 2.72 -4.07 10.61
C LEU A 18 2.88 -4.32 9.10
N VAL A 19 1.83 -4.01 8.32
CA VAL A 19 1.88 -4.22 6.87
C VAL A 19 2.84 -3.26 6.17
N THR A 20 3.10 -2.07 6.75
CA THR A 20 4.16 -1.17 6.27
C THR A 20 5.51 -1.88 6.29
N VAL A 21 5.87 -2.49 7.42
CA VAL A 21 7.14 -3.23 7.53
C VAL A 21 7.18 -4.40 6.55
N LEU A 22 6.08 -5.17 6.47
CA LEU A 22 5.97 -6.32 5.56
C LEU A 22 6.18 -5.91 4.09
N TRP A 23 5.43 -4.90 3.62
CA TRP A 23 5.52 -4.45 2.24
C TRP A 23 6.83 -3.70 1.96
N GLY A 24 7.43 -3.06 2.98
CA GLY A 24 8.77 -2.50 2.89
C GLY A 24 9.82 -3.57 2.57
N VAL A 25 9.79 -4.70 3.29
CA VAL A 25 10.67 -5.84 3.00
C VAL A 25 10.43 -6.39 1.60
N VAL A 26 9.17 -6.62 1.23
CA VAL A 26 8.82 -7.12 -0.12
C VAL A 26 9.32 -6.18 -1.21
N ALA A 27 9.07 -4.87 -1.08
CA ALA A 27 9.49 -3.89 -2.06
C ALA A 27 11.02 -3.86 -2.23
N MET A 28 11.78 -3.92 -1.14
CA MET A 28 13.24 -3.94 -1.18
C MET A 28 13.79 -5.24 -1.78
N LEU A 29 13.16 -6.38 -1.51
CA LEU A 29 13.55 -7.66 -2.12
C LEU A 29 13.32 -7.66 -3.63
N VAL A 30 12.15 -7.21 -4.11
CA VAL A 30 11.89 -7.09 -5.56
C VAL A 30 12.85 -6.07 -6.18
N GLY A 31 13.13 -4.96 -5.49
CA GLY A 31 14.12 -3.95 -5.90
C GLY A 31 15.52 -4.54 -6.08
N LEU A 32 15.95 -5.38 -5.13
CA LEU A 32 17.23 -6.08 -5.22
C LEU A 32 17.25 -7.08 -6.38
N THR A 33 16.16 -7.81 -6.63
CA THR A 33 16.04 -8.72 -7.79
C THR A 33 16.21 -7.97 -9.10
N VAL A 34 15.49 -6.87 -9.31
CA VAL A 34 15.61 -6.09 -10.57
C VAL A 34 16.98 -5.42 -10.70
N ALA A 35 17.62 -5.04 -9.59
CA ALA A 35 18.99 -4.54 -9.61
C ALA A 35 19.98 -5.63 -10.08
N PHE A 36 19.82 -6.87 -9.63
CA PHE A 36 20.63 -7.98 -10.12
C PHE A 36 20.38 -8.30 -11.59
N GLU A 37 19.16 -8.18 -12.10
CA GLU A 37 18.89 -8.38 -13.53
C GLU A 37 19.61 -7.35 -14.42
N LEU A 38 19.84 -6.13 -13.94
CA LEU A 38 20.65 -5.14 -14.67
C LEU A 38 22.12 -5.52 -14.78
N ILE A 39 22.64 -6.31 -13.83
CA ILE A 39 24.02 -6.82 -13.82
C ILE A 39 24.12 -8.15 -14.57
N PHE A 40 23.10 -9.01 -14.41
CA PHE A 40 23.01 -10.35 -14.98
C PHE A 40 21.71 -10.50 -15.80
N PRO A 41 21.67 -10.05 -17.07
CA PRO A 41 20.44 -9.95 -17.86
C PRO A 41 19.67 -11.25 -18.09
N ASN A 42 20.31 -12.41 -17.95
CA ASN A 42 19.70 -13.73 -18.13
C ASN A 42 19.28 -14.39 -16.80
N MET A 43 19.27 -13.66 -15.68
CA MET A 43 18.90 -14.21 -14.36
C MET A 43 17.45 -14.73 -14.31
N SER A 44 16.55 -14.16 -15.13
CA SER A 44 15.15 -14.60 -15.22
C SER A 44 14.96 -15.95 -15.93
N GLY A 45 16.00 -16.52 -16.57
CA GLY A 45 15.92 -17.83 -17.23
C GLY A 45 14.86 -17.94 -18.33
N GLY A 46 14.46 -16.82 -18.93
CA GLY A 46 13.38 -16.77 -19.93
C GLY A 46 11.96 -16.77 -19.35
N ILE A 47 11.80 -16.70 -18.04
CA ILE A 47 10.49 -16.66 -17.39
C ILE A 47 9.89 -15.26 -17.50
N SER A 48 8.84 -15.11 -18.31
CA SER A 48 8.28 -13.81 -18.66
C SER A 48 7.89 -12.92 -17.47
N TRP A 49 7.34 -13.50 -16.39
CA TRP A 49 6.89 -12.75 -15.22
C TRP A 49 8.00 -12.36 -14.24
N LEU A 50 9.22 -12.91 -14.41
CA LEU A 50 10.39 -12.52 -13.63
C LEU A 50 11.28 -11.50 -14.35
N THR A 51 10.90 -11.07 -15.56
CA THR A 51 11.71 -10.13 -16.33
C THR A 51 11.67 -8.71 -15.77
N PHE A 52 12.77 -7.98 -15.94
CA PHE A 52 12.93 -6.60 -15.50
C PHE A 52 11.76 -5.70 -15.89
N GLY A 53 11.29 -5.81 -17.15
CA GLY A 53 10.19 -4.99 -17.66
C GLY A 53 8.88 -5.13 -16.88
N ARG A 54 8.65 -6.30 -16.26
CA ARG A 54 7.44 -6.58 -15.46
C ARG A 54 7.67 -6.41 -13.96
N LEU A 55 8.86 -6.74 -13.46
CA LEU A 55 9.19 -6.58 -12.04
C LEU A 55 9.49 -5.13 -11.65
N ARG A 56 9.95 -4.28 -12.58
CA ARG A 56 10.17 -2.84 -12.33
C ARG A 56 8.89 -2.11 -11.89
N PRO A 57 7.76 -2.16 -12.64
CA PRO A 57 6.53 -1.51 -12.18
C PRO A 57 6.01 -2.12 -10.89
N LEU A 58 6.23 -3.43 -10.66
CA LEU A 58 5.93 -4.07 -9.38
C LEU A 58 6.74 -3.46 -8.22
N HIS A 59 8.06 -3.33 -8.36
CA HIS A 59 8.91 -2.74 -7.33
C HIS A 59 8.49 -1.31 -6.99
N THR A 60 8.33 -0.46 -8.00
CA THR A 60 7.99 0.96 -7.81
C THR A 60 6.65 1.12 -7.10
N ASN A 61 5.62 0.38 -7.52
CA ASN A 61 4.30 0.41 -6.86
C ASN A 61 4.32 -0.19 -5.45
N ALA A 62 5.06 -1.29 -5.23
CA ALA A 62 5.23 -1.86 -3.91
C ALA A 62 5.96 -0.89 -2.96
N ALA A 63 6.99 -0.19 -3.44
CA ALA A 63 7.72 0.79 -2.64
C ALA A 63 6.86 2.01 -2.29
N ILE A 64 6.09 2.53 -3.25
CA ILE A 64 5.32 3.76 -3.06
C ILE A 64 3.97 3.47 -2.39
N PHE A 65 3.12 2.65 -2.99
CA PHE A 65 1.75 2.49 -2.53
C PHE A 65 1.61 1.45 -1.42
N ALA A 66 2.42 0.38 -1.45
CA ALA A 66 2.37 -0.64 -0.42
C ALA A 66 3.22 -0.28 0.80
N PHE A 67 4.47 0.13 0.63
CA PHE A 67 5.31 0.53 1.76
C PHE A 67 4.97 1.95 2.25
N VAL A 68 5.28 2.98 1.47
CA VAL A 68 5.09 4.37 1.90
C VAL A 68 3.61 4.68 2.15
N GLY A 69 2.70 4.19 1.31
CA GLY A 69 1.25 4.39 1.45
C GLY A 69 0.70 3.82 2.77
N ASN A 70 1.04 2.59 3.14
CA ASN A 70 0.62 2.05 4.44
C ASN A 70 1.23 2.84 5.62
N GLY A 71 2.47 3.31 5.49
CA GLY A 71 3.13 4.14 6.52
C GLY A 71 2.43 5.48 6.70
N PHE A 72 2.02 6.12 5.60
CA PHE A 72 1.23 7.33 5.59
C PHE A 72 -0.13 7.13 6.27
N PHE A 73 -0.84 6.05 5.96
CA PHE A 73 -2.11 5.74 6.63
C PHE A 73 -1.94 5.45 8.12
N ALA A 74 -0.89 4.71 8.52
CA ALA A 74 -0.57 4.50 9.92
C ALA A 74 -0.40 5.83 10.66
N ALA A 75 0.34 6.77 10.06
CA ALA A 75 0.57 8.09 10.62
C ALA A 75 -0.75 8.86 10.82
N ILE A 76 -1.66 8.85 9.84
CA ILE A 76 -2.95 9.55 9.91
C ILE A 76 -3.87 8.94 10.97
N TYR A 77 -4.06 7.62 10.94
CA TYR A 77 -4.89 6.94 11.93
C TYR A 77 -4.34 7.07 13.35
N TYR A 78 -3.04 7.32 13.50
CA TYR A 78 -2.44 7.63 14.79
C TYR A 78 -2.61 9.11 15.19
N SER A 79 -2.32 10.03 14.28
CA SER A 79 -2.22 11.47 14.57
C SER A 79 -3.59 12.13 14.68
N MET A 80 -4.52 11.85 13.77
CA MET A 80 -5.82 12.51 13.69
C MET A 80 -6.60 12.43 15.01
N PRO A 81 -6.81 11.25 15.62
CA PRO A 81 -7.56 11.18 16.86
C PRO A 81 -6.90 11.93 18.03
N ARG A 82 -5.57 12.03 18.03
CA ARG A 82 -4.78 12.67 19.09
C ARG A 82 -4.76 14.19 18.95
N LEU A 83 -4.65 14.68 17.72
CA LEU A 83 -4.64 16.11 17.43
C LEU A 83 -6.03 16.72 17.65
N LEU A 84 -7.07 16.03 17.19
CA LEU A 84 -8.46 16.49 17.28
C LEU A 84 -9.17 16.05 18.58
N LYS A 85 -8.52 15.19 19.38
CA LYS A 85 -9.06 14.62 20.64
C LYS A 85 -10.42 13.94 20.46
N THR A 86 -10.66 13.33 19.30
CA THR A 86 -11.90 12.63 18.94
C THR A 86 -11.58 11.33 18.21
N PRO A 87 -12.34 10.23 18.36
CA PRO A 87 -12.13 9.04 17.52
C PRO A 87 -12.37 9.33 16.03
N MET A 88 -11.87 8.46 15.16
CA MET A 88 -12.25 8.46 13.74
C MET A 88 -13.77 8.31 13.58
N TYR A 89 -14.34 8.88 12.52
CA TYR A 89 -15.78 8.91 12.26
C TYR A 89 -16.44 7.53 12.33
N SER A 90 -15.86 6.52 11.65
CA SER A 90 -16.40 5.17 11.58
C SER A 90 -15.31 4.09 11.62
N LYS A 91 -15.46 3.16 12.57
CA LYS A 91 -14.60 1.95 12.64
C LYS A 91 -14.78 1.04 11.42
N ALA A 92 -16.00 0.95 10.89
CA ALA A 92 -16.30 0.12 9.73
C ALA A 92 -15.61 0.67 8.47
N MET A 93 -15.66 1.99 8.25
CA MET A 93 -14.98 2.63 7.14
C MET A 93 -13.46 2.49 7.25
N GLY A 94 -12.92 2.55 8.46
CA GLY A 94 -11.50 2.27 8.70
C GLY A 94 -11.08 0.85 8.32
N ASN A 95 -11.91 -0.16 8.63
CA ASN A 95 -11.66 -1.55 8.24
C ASN A 95 -11.81 -1.77 6.72
N ILE A 96 -12.83 -1.16 6.10
CA ILE A 96 -13.02 -1.20 4.64
C ILE A 96 -11.81 -0.58 3.94
N HIS A 97 -11.32 0.56 4.43
CA HIS A 97 -10.11 1.19 3.90
C HIS A 97 -8.91 0.23 4.04
N PHE A 98 -8.65 -0.31 5.23
CA PHE A 98 -7.50 -1.20 5.44
C PHE A 98 -7.52 -2.41 4.51
N TRP A 99 -8.61 -3.18 4.50
CA TRP A 99 -8.70 -4.40 3.69
C TRP A 99 -8.80 -4.10 2.20
N GLY A 100 -9.50 -3.02 1.81
CA GLY A 100 -9.55 -2.56 0.43
C GLY A 100 -8.17 -2.17 -0.10
N TRP A 101 -7.37 -1.47 0.72
CA TRP A 101 -6.00 -1.13 0.35
C TRP A 101 -5.10 -2.36 0.22
N GLN A 102 -5.20 -3.33 1.14
CA GLN A 102 -4.43 -4.57 1.02
C GLN A 102 -4.85 -5.37 -0.22
N LEU A 103 -6.13 -5.41 -0.55
CA LEU A 103 -6.63 -6.05 -1.77
C LEU A 103 -6.04 -5.41 -3.03
N ILE A 104 -6.00 -4.08 -3.11
CA ILE A 104 -5.38 -3.35 -4.23
C ILE A 104 -3.92 -3.75 -4.39
N ILE A 105 -3.15 -3.79 -3.30
CA ILE A 105 -1.73 -4.17 -3.33
C ILE A 105 -1.55 -5.61 -3.82
N VAL A 106 -2.39 -6.54 -3.36
CA VAL A 106 -2.33 -7.95 -3.80
C VAL A 106 -2.70 -8.06 -5.27
N LEU A 107 -3.71 -7.34 -5.74
CA LEU A 107 -4.07 -7.29 -7.16
C LEU A 107 -2.91 -6.76 -8.00
N ALA A 108 -2.27 -5.67 -7.56
CA ALA A 108 -1.08 -5.10 -8.19
C ALA A 108 0.06 -6.13 -8.29
N ALA A 109 0.31 -6.87 -7.20
CA ALA A 109 1.32 -7.92 -7.14
C ALA A 109 1.08 -9.07 -8.14
N VAL A 110 -0.18 -9.30 -8.52
CA VAL A 110 -0.55 -10.30 -9.52
C VAL A 110 -0.54 -9.72 -10.94
N THR A 111 -1.09 -8.51 -11.14
CA THR A 111 -1.26 -7.95 -12.49
C THR A 111 0.05 -7.53 -13.13
N TYR A 112 1.02 -6.99 -12.37
CA TYR A 112 2.28 -6.54 -12.95
C TYR A 112 3.14 -7.69 -13.53
N PRO A 113 3.37 -8.81 -12.81
CA PRO A 113 4.09 -9.94 -13.39
C PRO A 113 3.36 -10.59 -14.58
N LEU A 114 2.03 -10.48 -14.63
CA LEU A 114 1.24 -10.92 -15.79
C LEU A 114 1.34 -9.97 -16.99
N GLY A 115 1.97 -8.80 -16.83
CA GLY A 115 2.14 -7.81 -17.90
C GLY A 115 0.89 -6.96 -18.16
N LEU A 116 -0.08 -6.97 -17.25
CA LEU A 116 -1.29 -6.16 -17.34
C LEU A 116 -0.98 -4.76 -16.81
N THR A 117 -0.60 -3.85 -17.71
CA THR A 117 -0.21 -2.47 -17.35
C THR A 117 -0.67 -1.43 -18.36
N GLN A 118 -0.96 -0.22 -17.88
CA GLN A 118 -1.22 0.96 -18.71
C GLN A 118 0.06 1.65 -19.24
N SER A 119 1.25 1.20 -18.83
CA SER A 119 2.55 1.79 -19.19
C SER A 119 2.75 3.26 -18.80
N LYS A 120 1.90 3.81 -17.93
CA LYS A 120 2.04 5.15 -17.35
C LYS A 120 2.70 5.03 -15.99
N GLU A 121 3.85 5.68 -15.79
CA GLU A 121 4.60 5.58 -14.54
C GLU A 121 3.75 6.05 -13.34
N TYR A 122 3.74 5.24 -12.27
CA TYR A 122 2.93 5.40 -11.05
C TYR A 122 1.40 5.31 -11.24
N ALA A 123 0.95 5.00 -12.46
CA ALA A 123 -0.44 4.77 -12.83
C ALA A 123 -0.54 3.50 -13.70
N GLU A 124 0.29 2.50 -13.40
CA GLU A 124 0.42 1.31 -14.23
C GLU A 124 -0.74 0.32 -14.06
N LEU A 125 -1.53 0.43 -12.98
CA LEU A 125 -2.67 -0.43 -12.69
C LEU A 125 -3.72 -0.41 -13.80
N ILE A 126 -4.43 -1.51 -14.01
CA ILE A 126 -5.53 -1.57 -14.98
C ILE A 126 -6.79 -0.90 -14.42
N TRP A 127 -7.63 -0.38 -15.31
CA TRP A 127 -8.82 0.40 -14.98
C TRP A 127 -9.77 -0.19 -13.91
N PRO A 128 -9.96 -1.53 -13.77
CA PRO A 128 -10.80 -2.05 -12.68
C PRO A 128 -10.19 -1.80 -11.30
N ILE A 129 -8.86 -1.85 -11.22
CA ILE A 129 -8.14 -1.57 -9.98
C ILE A 129 -8.13 -0.06 -9.72
N ASP A 130 -8.03 0.77 -10.76
CA ASP A 130 -8.16 2.23 -10.61
C ASP A 130 -9.48 2.64 -9.98
N ILE A 131 -10.60 2.03 -10.42
CA ILE A 131 -11.92 2.26 -9.81
C ILE A 131 -11.91 1.85 -8.33
N LEU A 132 -11.34 0.68 -8.01
CA LEU A 132 -11.24 0.22 -6.63
C LEU A 132 -10.40 1.18 -5.77
N VAL A 133 -9.28 1.68 -6.29
CA VAL A 133 -8.44 2.69 -5.64
C VAL A 133 -9.26 3.94 -5.31
N VAL A 134 -10.03 4.46 -6.28
CA VAL A 134 -10.88 5.64 -6.06
C VAL A 134 -11.90 5.38 -4.96
N LEU A 135 -12.60 4.24 -5.00
CA LEU A 135 -13.60 3.89 -3.97
C LEU A 135 -12.98 3.80 -2.58
N VAL A 136 -11.82 3.15 -2.44
CA VAL A 136 -11.10 3.01 -1.16
C VAL A 136 -10.63 4.38 -0.65
N TRP A 137 -10.14 5.25 -1.54
CA TRP A 137 -9.73 6.62 -1.19
C TRP A 137 -10.91 7.49 -0.74
N VAL A 138 -12.08 7.35 -1.37
CA VAL A 138 -13.30 8.07 -0.94
C VAL A 138 -13.72 7.60 0.45
N VAL A 139 -13.72 6.29 0.71
CA VAL A 139 -14.02 5.76 2.05
C VAL A 139 -13.03 6.28 3.09
N PHE A 140 -11.74 6.34 2.76
CA PHE A 140 -10.73 6.93 3.61
C PHE A 140 -10.98 8.42 3.89
N GLY A 141 -11.24 9.20 2.85
CA GLY A 141 -11.54 10.63 2.93
C GLY A 141 -12.75 10.94 3.80
N LEU A 142 -13.86 10.25 3.56
CA LEU A 142 -15.09 10.41 4.35
C LEU A 142 -14.91 10.01 5.82
N ASN A 143 -13.99 9.09 6.13
CA ASN A 143 -13.73 8.68 7.52
C ASN A 143 -12.94 9.73 8.33
N MET A 144 -12.34 10.72 7.65
CA MET A 144 -11.57 11.79 8.29
C MET A 144 -12.40 13.05 8.59
N ILE A 145 -13.64 13.12 8.10
CA ILE A 145 -14.58 14.23 8.29
C ILE A 145 -15.41 13.97 9.56
#